data_AF-A0A9E2X743-F1
#
_entry.id   AF-A0A9E2X743-F1
#
_cell.length_a   1.000
_cell.length_b   1.000
_cell.length_c   1.000
_cell.angle_alpha   90.00
_cell.angle_beta   90.00
_cell.angle_gamma   90.00
#
_symmetry.space_group_name_H-M   'P 1'
#
loop_
_entity.id
_entity.type
_entity.pdbx_description
1 polymer ?
#
loop_
_entity_poly.entity_id
_entity_poly.type
_entity_poly.pdbx_seq_one_letter_code
_entity_poly.pdbx_strand_id
1 'polypeptide(L)' 'MIHDYYFHWDGDPDGEGRGALALGLLTLCNHSQPPNARVDRNYARHTLDLLAVAAIEPGEEVTIDYGCTLWFAVGD' A
#
# COMPACT_ATOMS: atom_id res chain seq x y z
N MET A 1 5.63 15.96 -0.36
CA MET A 1 4.22 15.57 -0.60
C MET A 1 4.10 14.25 -1.38
N ILE A 2 4.97 13.92 -2.34
CA ILE A 2 4.96 12.57 -2.96
C ILE A 2 5.85 11.55 -2.25
N HIS A 3 6.81 12.03 -1.45
CA HIS A 3 7.77 11.19 -0.72
C HIS A 3 7.11 10.28 0.33
N ASP A 4 5.85 10.52 0.69
CA ASP A 4 5.17 9.77 1.75
C ASP A 4 4.12 8.78 1.19
N TYR A 5 3.91 8.77 -0.13
CA TYR A 5 2.86 7.98 -0.82
C TYR A 5 3.39 7.18 -2.02
N TYR A 6 4.69 6.88 -2.03
CA TYR A 6 5.29 6.00 -3.03
C TYR A 6 5.51 4.60 -2.44
N PHE A 7 5.44 3.59 -3.31
CA PHE A 7 5.80 2.22 -2.99
C PHE A 7 7.25 2.00 -3.38
N HIS A 8 8.07 1.45 -2.48
CA HIS A 8 9.34 0.86 -2.90
C HIS A 8 9.05 -0.16 -4.00
N TRP A 9 9.71 -0.08 -5.16
CA TRP A 9 9.46 -0.95 -6.31
C TRP A 9 10.53 -2.05 -6.39
N ASP A 10 11.79 -1.65 -6.35
CA ASP A 10 12.97 -2.52 -6.29
C ASP A 10 14.19 -1.75 -5.80
N GLY A 11 15.27 -2.48 -5.54
CA GLY A 11 16.50 -1.95 -4.96
C GLY A 11 16.62 -2.28 -3.47
N ASP A 12 17.57 -1.61 -2.83
CA ASP A 12 17.77 -1.68 -1.39
C ASP A 12 16.76 -0.75 -0.70
N PRO A 13 15.90 -1.25 0.21
CA PRO A 13 14.95 -0.41 0.93
C PRO A 13 15.64 0.68 1.79
N ASP A 14 16.90 0.49 2.19
CA ASP A 14 17.70 1.46 2.94
C ASP A 14 18.76 2.16 2.05
N GLY A 15 18.71 1.96 0.73
CA GLY A 15 19.73 2.41 -0.23
C GLY A 15 19.15 2.88 -1.57
N GLU A 16 19.91 2.70 -2.63
CA GLU A 16 19.48 3.08 -3.98
C GLU A 16 18.42 2.12 -4.51
N GLY A 17 17.34 2.68 -5.05
CA GLY A 17 16.20 1.91 -5.53
C GLY A 17 15.22 2.76 -6.33
N ARG A 18 14.19 2.11 -6.87
CA ARG A 18 13.11 2.80 -7.60
C ARG A 18 11.86 2.86 -6.74
N GLY A 19 11.22 4.02 -6.74
CA GLY A 19 9.87 4.20 -6.24
C GLY A 19 8.83 4.03 -7.34
N ALA A 20 7.67 3.51 -7.00
CA ALA A 20 6.48 3.50 -7.84
C ALA A 20 5.39 4.36 -7.18
N LEU A 21 4.81 5.28 -7.94
CA LEU A 21 3.62 5.99 -7.52
C LEU A 21 2.40 5.21 -8.00
N ALA A 22 1.59 4.71 -7.05
CA ALA A 22 0.33 4.07 -7.40
C ALA A 22 -0.65 5.09 -7.97
N LEU A 23 -1.34 4.71 -9.03
CA LEU A 23 -2.51 5.43 -9.55
C LEU A 23 -3.76 4.59 -9.34
N GLY A 24 -4.94 5.14 -9.67
CA GLY A 24 -6.21 4.42 -9.55
C GLY A 24 -6.65 4.25 -8.10
N LEU A 25 -7.32 3.13 -7.78
CA LEU A 25 -7.95 2.93 -6.46
C LEU A 25 -6.95 2.77 -5.32
N LEU A 26 -5.79 2.19 -5.58
CA LEU A 26 -4.81 1.89 -4.54
C LEU A 26 -4.32 3.15 -3.80
N THR A 27 -4.20 4.30 -4.49
CA THR A 27 -3.77 5.55 -3.85
C THR A 27 -4.78 6.13 -2.86
N LEU A 28 -5.98 5.55 -2.80
CA LEU A 28 -7.08 5.98 -1.92
C LEU A 28 -7.27 5.05 -0.71
N CYS A 29 -6.57 3.91 -0.68
CA CYS A 29 -6.67 2.97 0.44
C CYS A 29 -5.94 3.52 1.67
N ASN A 30 -6.65 3.60 2.79
CA ASN A 30 -6.07 3.99 4.07
C ASN A 30 -5.31 2.84 4.73
N HIS A 31 -4.59 3.18 5.80
CA HIS A 31 -3.86 2.23 6.62
C HIS A 31 -4.76 1.53 7.66
N SER A 32 -4.53 0.23 7.88
CA SER A 32 -5.04 -0.51 9.05
C SER A 32 -4.10 -1.66 9.46
N GLN A 33 -4.17 -2.06 10.74
CA GLN A 33 -3.48 -3.20 11.34
C GLN A 33 -4.47 -3.95 12.28
N PRO A 34 -5.04 -5.10 11.88
CA PRO A 34 -4.80 -5.82 10.63
C PRO A 34 -5.50 -5.18 9.41
N PRO A 35 -4.92 -5.26 8.21
CA PRO A 35 -5.58 -4.85 6.96
C PRO A 35 -6.49 -5.95 6.40
N ASN A 36 -7.46 -5.57 5.54
CA ASN A 36 -8.28 -6.53 4.78
C ASN A 36 -7.85 -6.70 3.31
N ALA A 37 -6.85 -5.93 2.85
CA ALA A 37 -6.17 -6.13 1.58
C ALA A 37 -4.63 -5.96 1.68
N ARG A 38 -3.90 -6.49 0.70
CA ARG A 38 -2.45 -6.34 0.54
C ARG A 38 -2.09 -5.90 -0.88
N VAL A 39 -0.89 -5.34 -1.03
CA VAL A 39 -0.38 -4.82 -2.30
C VAL A 39 0.78 -5.67 -2.78
N ASP A 40 0.65 -6.25 -3.98
CA ASP A 40 1.72 -7.01 -4.63
C ASP A 40 2.27 -6.27 -5.86
N ARG A 41 3.58 -6.41 -6.10
CA ARG A 41 4.25 -5.81 -7.26
C ARG A 41 4.18 -6.77 -8.42
N ASN A 42 3.55 -6.35 -9.51
CA ASN A 42 3.50 -7.12 -10.75
C ASN A 42 4.54 -6.59 -11.73
N TYR A 43 5.78 -7.08 -11.63
CA TYR A 43 6.89 -6.62 -12.45
C TYR A 43 6.68 -6.86 -13.95
N ALA A 44 5.97 -7.92 -14.34
CA ALA A 44 5.71 -8.21 -15.75
C ALA A 44 4.76 -7.17 -16.39
N ARG A 45 3.85 -6.60 -15.60
CA ARG A 45 2.82 -5.67 -16.09
C ARG A 45 3.08 -4.22 -15.71
N HIS A 46 4.09 -3.96 -14.87
CA HIS A 46 4.34 -2.66 -14.24
C HIS A 46 3.09 -2.10 -13.53
N THR A 47 2.41 -2.98 -12.78
CA THR A 47 1.25 -2.62 -11.96
C THR A 47 1.46 -2.98 -10.49
N LEU A 48 0.72 -2.32 -9.63
CA LEU A 48 0.50 -2.77 -8.25
C LEU A 48 -0.87 -3.45 -8.21
N ASP A 49 -0.90 -4.68 -7.73
CA ASP A 49 -2.10 -5.49 -7.62
C ASP A 49 -2.63 -5.39 -6.19
N LEU A 50 -3.85 -4.85 -6.02
CA LEU A 50 -4.55 -4.80 -4.73
C LEU A 50 -5.35 -6.10 -4.55
N LEU A 51 -4.99 -6.88 -3.54
CA LEU A 51 -5.49 -8.24 -3.34
C LEU A 51 -6.18 -8.33 -1.97
N ALA A 52 -7.44 -8.78 -1.93
CA ALA A 52 -8.13 -9.07 -0.68
C ALA A 52 -7.42 -10.21 0.07
N VAL A 53 -7.24 -10.05 1.39
CA VAL A 53 -6.72 -11.09 2.30
C VAL A 53 -7.78 -11.65 3.23
N ALA A 54 -8.97 -11.06 3.22
CA ALA A 54 -10.17 -11.49 3.91
C ALA A 54 -11.40 -11.25 3.01
N ALA A 55 -12.57 -11.75 3.43
CA ALA A 55 -13.84 -11.35 2.80
C ALA A 55 -14.09 -9.86 3.09
N ILE A 56 -14.58 -9.11 2.10
CA ILE A 56 -14.88 -7.68 2.20
C ILE A 56 -16.35 -7.50 1.82
N GLU A 57 -17.16 -7.05 2.77
CA GLU A 57 -18.59 -6.85 2.56
C GLU A 57 -18.88 -5.50 1.85
N PRO A 58 -20.02 -5.36 1.15
CA PRO A 58 -20.40 -4.09 0.54
C PRO A 58 -20.46 -2.96 1.57
N GLY A 59 -19.68 -1.90 1.33
CA GLY A 59 -19.58 -0.74 2.22
C GLY A 59 -18.50 -0.83 3.29
N GLU A 60 -17.81 -1.97 3.42
CA GLU A 60 -16.60 -2.08 4.23
C GLU A 60 -15.45 -1.32 3.58
N GLU A 61 -14.66 -0.61 4.38
CA GLU A 61 -13.48 0.12 3.90
C GLU A 61 -12.36 -0.85 3.51
N VAL A 62 -11.78 -0.67 2.32
CA VAL A 62 -10.59 -1.42 1.90
C VAL A 62 -9.34 -0.74 2.44
N THR A 63 -8.62 -1.43 3.32
CA THR A 63 -7.41 -0.93 3.99
C THR A 63 -6.21 -1.81 3.69
N ILE A 64 -5.03 -1.19 3.69
CA ILE A 64 -3.74 -1.85 3.48
C ILE A 64 -2.79 -1.60 4.64
N ASP A 65 -1.77 -2.43 4.79
CA ASP A 65 -0.61 -2.06 5.60
C ASP A 65 0.28 -1.10 4.79
N TYR A 66 0.63 0.05 5.37
CA TYR A 66 1.56 0.99 4.73
C TYR A 66 3.00 0.49 4.80
N GLY A 67 3.31 -0.42 5.73
CA GLY A 67 4.65 -0.98 5.89
C GLY A 67 5.70 0.05 6.29
N CYS A 68 5.28 1.13 6.95
CA CYS A 68 6.17 2.20 7.42
C CYS A 68 5.76 2.69 8.82
N THR A 69 6.68 3.40 9.49
CA THR A 69 6.34 4.11 10.72
C THR A 69 5.37 5.23 10.42
N LEU A 70 4.19 5.17 11.03
CA LEU A 70 3.16 6.19 10.84
C LEU A 70 3.57 7.51 11.47
N TRP A 71 3.19 8.62 10.81
CA TRP A 71 3.37 9.98 11.32
C TRP A 71 2.25 10.42 12.28
N PHE A 72 1.28 9.54 12.52
CA PHE A 72 0.18 9.71 13.45
C PHE A 72 0.05 8.46 14.33
N ALA A 73 -0.58 8.60 15.50
CA ALA A 73 -0.92 7.47 16.35
C ALA A 73 -2.14 6.74 15.76
N VAL A 74 -2.09 5.41 15.69
CA VAL A 74 -3.30 4.61 15.46
C VAL A 74 -4.18 4.78 16.70
N GLY A 75 -5.41 5.25 16.51
CA GLY A 75 -6.37 5.37 17.62
C GLY A 75 -6.73 3.98 18.17
N ASP A 76 -6.96 3.91 19.48
CA ASP A 76 -7.41 2.69 20.18
C ASP A 76 -8.72 2.12 19.60
#